data_AF-A0A7Z0JDN4-F1
#
_entry.id   AF-A0A7Z0JDN4-F1
#
_cell.length_a   1.000
_cell.length_b   1.000
_cell.length_c   1.000
_cell.angle_alpha   90.00
_cell.angle_beta   90.00
_cell.angle_gamma   90.00
#
_symmetry.space_group_name_H-M   'P 1'
#
loop_
_entity.id
_entity.type
_entity.pdbx_description
1 polymer ?
#
loop_
_entity_poly.entity_id
_entity_poly.type
_entity_poly.pdbx_seq_one_letter_code
_entity_poly.pdbx_strand_id
1 'polypeptide(L)'
;MELPSLIESSNDLCGTTGDLLAFQRALLDGALFNDAATRDLLTERRNRLRNIPVLRYGLGTMSYTVGRLMSAGRRPVTLVGHSGATGAWLFHCPELDLHLCGTVDQTRGQALPFRFMAACVHAWRTGAAPPARTAHRS
;
A
#
# COMPACT_ATOMS: atom_id res chain seq x y z
N MET A 1 1.75 29.26 6.33
CA MET A 1 1.75 28.48 5.09
C MET A 1 0.38 27.85 5.01
N GLU A 2 -0.45 28.31 4.08
CA GLU A 2 -1.87 27.95 4.02
C GLU A 2 -2.04 26.54 3.44
N LEU A 3 -2.67 25.64 4.19
CA LEU A 3 -2.85 24.23 3.85
C LEU A 3 -3.50 23.98 2.46
N PRO A 4 -4.46 24.79 1.98
CA PRO A 4 -5.05 24.60 0.65
C PRO A 4 -4.05 24.76 -0.49
N SER A 5 -3.17 25.77 -0.41
CA SER A 5 -2.14 26.01 -1.43
C SER A 5 -1.07 24.91 -1.49
N LEU A 6 -0.84 24.20 -0.38
CA LEU A 6 0.07 23.05 -0.35
C LEU A 6 -0.54 21.84 -1.09
N ILE A 7 -1.85 21.60 -0.90
CA ILE A 7 -2.62 20.54 -1.56
C ILE A 7 -2.71 20.80 -3.08
N GLU A 8 -3.05 22.02 -3.48
CA GLU A 8 -3.09 22.40 -4.90
C GLU A 8 -1.72 22.31 -5.58
N SER A 9 -0.64 22.72 -4.89
CA SER A 9 0.72 22.65 -5.47
C SER A 9 1.28 21.23 -5.58
N SER A 10 0.75 20.28 -4.80
CA SER A 10 1.21 18.90 -4.76
C SER A 10 0.47 17.99 -5.76
N ASN A 11 -0.58 18.49 -6.43
CA ASN A 11 -1.51 17.69 -7.23
C ASN A 11 -2.06 16.49 -6.44
N ASP A 12 -2.34 16.71 -5.15
CA ASP A 12 -2.63 15.64 -4.20
C ASP A 12 -4.09 15.18 -4.33
N LEU A 13 -4.32 13.87 -4.18
CA LEU A 13 -5.64 13.26 -4.29
C LEU A 13 -6.17 12.93 -2.90
N CYS A 14 -7.30 13.54 -2.52
CA CYS A 14 -8.01 13.23 -1.29
C CYS A 14 -9.22 12.32 -1.58
N GLY A 15 -9.43 11.31 -0.74
CA GLY A 15 -10.56 10.39 -0.86
C GLY A 15 -10.77 9.57 0.40
N THR A 16 -11.86 8.82 0.45
CA THR A 16 -12.12 7.89 1.55
C THR A 16 -11.45 6.54 1.30
N THR A 17 -11.34 5.69 2.33
CA THR A 17 -10.92 4.30 2.14
C THR A 17 -11.87 3.53 1.21
N GLY A 18 -13.15 3.87 1.20
CA GLY A 18 -14.14 3.32 0.27
C GLY A 18 -13.81 3.66 -1.18
N ASP A 19 -13.52 4.94 -1.46
CA ASP A 19 -13.16 5.40 -2.79
C ASP A 19 -11.86 4.74 -3.28
N LEU A 20 -10.86 4.65 -2.40
CA LEU A 20 -9.58 4.02 -2.72
C LEU A 20 -9.72 2.52 -3.01
N LEU A 21 -10.58 1.80 -2.27
CA LEU A 21 -10.85 0.39 -2.52
C LEU A 21 -11.63 0.19 -3.83
N ALA A 22 -12.61 1.05 -4.12
CA ALA A 22 -13.34 1.02 -5.39
C ALA A 22 -12.41 1.30 -6.58
N PHE A 23 -11.58 2.33 -6.46
CA PHE A 23 -10.53 2.65 -7.43
C PHE A 23 -9.57 1.48 -7.64
N GLN A 24 -9.08 0.86 -6.56
CA GLN A 24 -8.13 -0.25 -6.65
C GLN A 24 -8.72 -1.44 -7.40
N ARG A 25 -9.98 -1.79 -7.10
CA ARG A 25 -10.67 -2.89 -7.78
C ARG A 25 -10.81 -2.58 -9.27
N ALA A 26 -11.33 -1.40 -9.62
CA ALA A 26 -11.44 -0.98 -11.01
C ALA A 26 -10.08 -0.96 -11.74
N LEU A 27 -9.01 -0.54 -11.05
CA LEU A 27 -7.65 -0.55 -11.57
C LEU A 27 -7.16 -1.98 -11.85
N LEU A 28 -7.35 -2.91 -10.92
CA LEU A 28 -6.92 -4.30 -11.04
C LEU A 28 -7.75 -5.09 -12.06
N ASP A 29 -9.04 -4.76 -12.20
CA ASP A 29 -9.94 -5.35 -13.18
C ASP A 29 -9.71 -4.80 -14.60
N GLY A 30 -8.88 -3.76 -14.74
CA GLY A 30 -8.58 -3.13 -16.01
C GLY A 30 -9.66 -2.16 -16.52
N ALA A 31 -10.71 -1.94 -15.73
CA ALA A 31 -11.87 -1.11 -16.10
C ALA A 31 -11.53 0.37 -16.33
N LEU A 32 -10.38 0.82 -15.85
CA LEU A 32 -9.90 2.19 -16.02
C LEU A 32 -9.06 2.41 -17.29
N PHE A 33 -8.80 1.37 -18.08
CA PHE A 33 -7.96 1.44 -19.27
C PHE A 33 -8.77 1.18 -20.54
N ASN A 34 -8.43 1.90 -21.61
CA ASN A 34 -8.93 1.58 -22.96
C ASN A 34 -8.45 0.20 -23.43
N ASP A 35 -7.23 -0.18 -23.04
CA ASP A 35 -6.67 -1.52 -23.22
C ASP A 35 -6.27 -2.09 -21.85
N ALA A 36 -6.97 -3.15 -21.43
CA ALA A 36 -6.75 -3.80 -20.15
C ALA A 36 -5.31 -4.36 -19.99
N ALA A 37 -4.61 -4.68 -21.09
CA ALA A 37 -3.21 -5.11 -21.03
C ALA A 37 -2.28 -4.02 -20.47
N THR A 38 -2.66 -2.74 -20.58
CA THR A 38 -1.92 -1.60 -20.03
C THR A 38 -1.80 -1.68 -18.51
N ARG A 39 -2.76 -2.32 -17.82
CA ARG A 39 -2.70 -2.57 -16.38
C ARG A 39 -1.42 -3.31 -15.97
N ASP A 40 -0.93 -4.23 -16.80
CA ASP A 40 0.24 -5.03 -16.46
C ASP A 40 1.50 -4.16 -16.38
N LEU A 41 1.56 -3.07 -17.14
CA LEU A 41 2.64 -2.08 -17.04
C LEU A 41 2.63 -1.31 -15.71
N LEU A 42 1.46 -1.14 -15.08
CA LEU A 42 1.39 -0.51 -13.76
C LEU A 42 1.87 -1.44 -12.65
N THR A 43 1.61 -2.75 -12.79
CA THR A 43 1.85 -3.78 -11.77
C THR A 43 3.12 -4.59 -11.98
N GLU A 44 3.83 -4.36 -13.09
CA GLU A 44 5.10 -5.02 -13.38
C GLU A 44 6.14 -4.74 -12.28
N ARG A 45 7.10 -5.65 -12.14
CA ARG A 45 8.08 -5.64 -11.04
C ARG A 45 9.52 -5.59 -11.52
N ARG A 46 9.71 -5.16 -12.77
CA ARG A 46 11.01 -5.21 -13.46
C ARG A 46 11.94 -4.10 -12.97
N ASN A 47 11.40 -2.94 -12.58
CA ASN A 47 12.20 -1.80 -12.18
C ASN A 47 12.63 -1.95 -10.70
N ARG A 48 13.94 -1.89 -10.45
CA ARG A 48 14.53 -1.99 -9.11
C ARG A 48 15.15 -0.65 -8.73
N LEU A 49 14.85 -0.15 -7.54
CA LEU A 49 15.63 0.95 -6.98
C LEU A 49 16.92 0.39 -6.38
N ARG A 50 18.06 0.91 -6.82
CA ARG A 50 19.40 0.45 -6.39
C ARG A 50 19.58 0.49 -4.86
N ASN A 51 18.91 1.42 -4.19
CA ASN A 51 19.09 1.67 -2.75
C ASN A 51 18.05 0.98 -1.86
N ILE A 52 17.00 0.35 -2.43
CA ILE A 52 15.91 -0.27 -1.65
C ILE A 52 15.55 -1.63 -2.27
N PRO A 53 16.29 -2.71 -1.96
CA PRO A 53 16.16 -3.99 -2.65
C PRO A 53 14.82 -4.71 -2.40
N VAL A 54 14.10 -4.32 -1.35
CA VAL A 54 12.77 -4.85 -1.00
C VAL A 54 11.64 -4.24 -1.81
N LEU A 55 11.90 -3.16 -2.55
CA LEU A 55 10.93 -2.47 -3.40
C LEU A 55 11.26 -2.67 -4.88
N ARG A 56 10.21 -2.99 -5.64
CA ARG A 56 10.21 -2.99 -7.10
C ARG A 56 9.10 -2.06 -7.58
N TYR A 57 9.21 -1.52 -8.77
CA TYR A 57 8.23 -0.58 -9.32
C TYR A 57 7.77 -1.00 -10.72
N GLY A 58 6.48 -0.79 -10.98
CA GLY A 58 5.93 -0.63 -12.31
C GLY A 58 5.73 0.86 -12.62
N LEU A 59 4.91 1.18 -13.62
CA LEU A 59 4.63 2.55 -14.05
C LEU A 59 3.72 3.37 -13.09
N GLY A 60 3.50 2.88 -11.87
CA GLY A 60 2.69 3.59 -10.87
C GLY A 60 2.53 2.84 -9.55
N THR A 61 2.65 1.51 -9.57
CA THR A 61 2.66 0.72 -8.33
C THR A 61 4.06 0.32 -7.92
N MET A 62 4.26 0.23 -6.62
CA MET A 62 5.35 -0.51 -6.01
C MET A 62 4.91 -1.92 -5.60
N SER A 63 5.87 -2.82 -5.65
CA SER A 63 5.79 -4.18 -5.15
C SER A 63 6.72 -4.30 -3.94
N TYR A 64 6.14 -4.70 -2.81
CA TYR A 64 6.81 -4.90 -1.53
C TYR A 64 6.58 -6.34 -1.04
N THR A 65 7.65 -7.06 -0.73
CA THR A 65 7.53 -8.44 -0.20
C THR A 65 7.55 -8.43 1.33
N VAL A 66 6.49 -8.95 1.94
CA VAL A 66 6.45 -9.25 3.38
C VAL A 66 7.26 -10.53 3.61
N GLY A 67 8.48 -10.37 4.10
CA GLY A 67 9.42 -11.46 4.35
C GLY A 67 9.00 -12.38 5.51
N ARG A 68 9.64 -13.55 5.61
CA ARG A 68 9.34 -14.55 6.65
C ARG A 68 9.46 -14.00 8.07
N LEU A 69 10.48 -13.18 8.34
CA LEU A 69 10.69 -12.57 9.65
C LEU A 69 9.49 -11.71 10.09
N MET A 70 8.94 -10.93 9.15
CA MET A 70 7.79 -10.06 9.40
C MET A 70 6.46 -10.83 9.43
N SER A 71 6.42 -12.03 8.86
CA SER A 71 5.22 -12.89 8.81
C SER A 71 5.29 -14.07 9.78
N ALA A 72 6.11 -14.01 10.83
CA ALA A 72 6.27 -15.05 11.85
C ALA A 72 6.56 -16.45 11.24
N GLY A 73 7.53 -16.51 10.32
CA GLY A 73 7.98 -17.75 9.68
C GLY A 73 7.12 -18.26 8.51
N ARG A 74 5.93 -17.70 8.31
CA ARG A 74 5.00 -18.09 7.23
C ARG A 74 5.55 -17.75 5.84
N ARG A 75 4.97 -18.38 4.81
CA ARG A 75 5.33 -18.16 3.40
C ARG A 75 5.27 -16.65 3.07
N PRO A 76 6.33 -16.05 2.48
CA PRO A 76 6.31 -14.65 2.05
C PRO A 76 5.14 -14.36 1.11
N VAL A 77 4.65 -13.13 1.15
CA VAL A 77 3.62 -12.62 0.23
C VAL A 77 4.03 -11.29 -0.34
N THR A 78 3.44 -10.94 -1.47
CA THR A 78 3.73 -9.71 -2.18
C THR A 78 2.55 -8.76 -2.10
N LEU A 79 2.82 -7.53 -1.63
CA LEU A 79 1.89 -6.43 -1.70
C LEU A 79 2.21 -5.60 -2.94
N VAL A 80 1.20 -5.34 -3.78
CA VAL A 80 1.29 -4.48 -4.96
C VAL A 80 0.37 -3.28 -4.77
N GLY A 81 0.90 -2.07 -4.91
CA GLY A 81 0.15 -0.85 -4.59
C GLY A 81 1.03 0.37 -4.42
N HIS A 82 0.64 1.31 -3.57
CA HIS A 82 1.45 2.49 -3.30
C HIS A 82 1.28 2.99 -1.85
N SER A 83 2.29 3.68 -1.35
CA SER A 83 2.34 4.36 -0.06
C SER A 83 2.86 5.75 -0.34
N GLY A 84 2.04 6.75 -0.05
CA GLY A 84 2.42 8.15 -0.19
C GLY A 84 3.34 8.61 0.94
N ALA A 85 4.02 9.74 0.70
CA ALA A 85 4.84 10.39 1.72
C ALA A 85 4.02 10.89 2.94
N THR A 86 2.71 11.04 2.77
CA THR A 86 1.74 11.43 3.81
C THR A 86 1.32 10.30 4.74
N GLY A 87 1.83 9.08 4.52
CA GLY A 87 1.50 7.92 5.34
C GLY A 87 0.17 7.26 4.98
N ALA A 88 -0.45 7.64 3.86
CA ALA A 88 -1.55 6.93 3.23
C ALA A 88 -1.04 5.76 2.36
N TRP A 89 -1.78 4.66 2.31
CA TRP A 89 -1.44 3.49 1.50
C TRP A 89 -2.66 2.81 0.89
N LEU A 90 -2.43 2.15 -0.24
CA LEU A 90 -3.38 1.31 -0.95
C LEU A 90 -2.63 0.15 -1.60
N PHE A 91 -2.86 -1.08 -1.14
CA PHE A 91 -2.16 -2.29 -1.59
C PHE A 91 -3.08 -3.48 -1.73
N HIS A 92 -2.75 -4.38 -2.64
CA HIS A 92 -3.41 -5.65 -2.86
C HIS A 92 -2.40 -6.79 -2.72
N CYS A 93 -2.82 -7.87 -2.08
CA CYS A 93 -2.08 -9.11 -1.91
C CYS A 93 -2.75 -10.22 -2.71
N PRO A 94 -2.32 -10.49 -3.96
CA PRO A 94 -2.94 -11.50 -4.81
C PRO A 94 -2.92 -12.89 -4.19
N GLU A 95 -1.88 -13.23 -3.42
CA GLU A 95 -1.73 -14.54 -2.79
C GLU A 95 -2.77 -14.82 -1.69
N LEU A 96 -3.40 -13.77 -1.15
CA LEU A 96 -4.39 -13.86 -0.06
C LEU A 96 -5.75 -13.28 -0.41
N ASP A 97 -5.92 -12.78 -1.64
CA ASP A 97 -7.09 -11.99 -2.06
C ASP A 97 -7.44 -10.89 -1.04
N LEU A 98 -6.41 -10.14 -0.62
CA LEU A 98 -6.51 -9.18 0.48
C LEU A 98 -6.18 -7.77 0.01
N HIS A 99 -7.10 -6.84 0.26
CA HIS A 99 -6.89 -5.40 0.06
C HIS A 99 -6.53 -4.72 1.39
N LEU A 100 -5.50 -3.87 1.35
CA LEU A 100 -5.00 -3.10 2.49
C LEU A 100 -5.02 -1.62 2.11
N CYS A 101 -5.90 -0.85 2.73
CA CYS A 101 -6.06 0.57 2.50
C CYS A 101 -6.14 1.31 3.83
N GLY A 102 -5.49 2.47 3.94
CA GLY A 102 -5.56 3.28 5.14
C GLY A 102 -4.59 4.44 5.16
N THR A 103 -4.58 5.15 6.28
CA THR A 103 -3.63 6.22 6.58
C THR A 103 -3.32 6.20 8.08
N VAL A 104 -2.08 6.58 8.43
CA VAL A 104 -1.67 6.84 9.82
C VAL A 104 -1.68 8.33 10.16
N ASP A 105 -2.09 9.18 9.21
CA ASP A 105 -2.13 10.65 9.34
C ASP A 105 -0.82 11.22 9.91
N GLN A 106 0.30 10.69 9.43
CA GLN A 106 1.63 11.02 9.93
C GLN A 106 2.64 11.01 8.80
N THR A 107 3.29 12.14 8.59
CA THR A 107 4.33 12.34 7.57
C THR A 107 5.70 11.87 8.06
N ARG A 108 5.91 11.74 9.37
CA ARG A 108 7.15 11.23 9.97
C ARG A 108 7.12 9.71 10.10
N GLY A 109 8.10 9.04 9.48
CA GLY A 109 8.30 7.60 9.61
C GLY A 109 7.68 6.80 8.47
N GLN A 110 8.28 6.91 7.28
CA GLN A 110 7.88 6.20 6.05
C GLN A 110 7.78 4.68 6.18
N ALA A 111 8.42 4.09 7.20
CA ALA A 111 8.35 2.65 7.47
C ALA A 111 7.05 2.22 8.20
N LEU A 112 6.31 3.15 8.79
CA LEU A 112 5.14 2.82 9.63
C LEU A 112 4.01 2.12 8.85
N PRO A 113 3.61 2.58 7.65
CA PRO A 113 2.64 1.85 6.83
C PRO A 113 3.05 0.39 6.55
N PHE A 114 4.32 0.15 6.21
CA PHE A 114 4.81 -1.20 5.92
C PHE A 114 4.76 -2.13 7.14
N ARG A 115 5.10 -1.62 8.33
CA ARG A 115 5.00 -2.38 9.59
C ARG A 115 3.54 -2.70 9.92
N PHE A 116 2.64 -1.73 9.74
CA PHE A 116 1.21 -1.92 9.99
C PHE A 116 0.62 -2.95 9.03
N MET A 117 0.90 -2.85 7.73
CA MET A 117 0.46 -3.83 6.74
C MET A 117 0.96 -5.24 7.04
N ALA A 118 2.22 -5.40 7.46
CA ALA A 118 2.74 -6.71 7.85
C ALA A 118 1.98 -7.30 9.06
N ALA A 119 1.61 -6.47 10.04
CA ALA A 119 0.78 -6.88 11.16
C ALA A 119 -0.65 -7.28 10.72
N CYS A 120 -1.27 -6.53 9.81
CA CYS A 120 -2.57 -6.89 9.23
C CYS A 120 -2.53 -8.22 8.47
N VAL A 121 -1.49 -8.43 7.65
CA VAL A 121 -1.29 -9.72 6.95
C VAL A 121 -1.13 -10.87 7.94
N HIS A 122 -0.39 -10.65 9.03
CA HIS A 122 -0.24 -11.64 10.08
C HIS A 122 -1.59 -11.98 10.74
N ALA A 123 -2.33 -10.95 11.16
CA ALA A 123 -3.65 -11.06 11.78
C ALA A 123 -4.67 -11.79 10.88
N TRP A 124 -4.73 -11.42 9.60
CA TRP A 124 -5.57 -12.09 8.60
C TRP A 124 -5.28 -13.59 8.51
N ARG A 125 -3.99 -13.97 8.53
CA ARG A 125 -3.54 -15.36 8.41
C ARG A 125 -3.74 -16.20 9.67
N THR A 126 -3.89 -15.58 10.83
CA THR A 126 -4.10 -16.26 12.11
C THR A 126 -5.56 -16.25 12.53
N GLY A 127 -6.42 -15.46 11.87
CA GLY A 127 -7.76 -15.16 12.36
C GLY A 127 -7.74 -14.31 13.63
N ALA A 128 -6.58 -13.75 14.01
CA ALA A 128 -6.46 -12.86 15.16
C ALA A 128 -6.90 -11.45 14.78
N ALA A 129 -7.47 -10.71 15.72
CA ALA A 129 -7.73 -9.30 15.53
C ALA A 129 -6.39 -8.54 15.31
N PRO A 130 -6.34 -7.54 14.41
CA PRO A 130 -5.15 -6.70 14.25
C PRO A 130 -4.78 -6.01 15.58
N PRO A 131 -3.50 -5.70 15.81
CA PRO A 131 -3.07 -5.08 17.06
C PRO A 131 -3.82 -3.77 17.29
N ALA A 132 -4.38 -3.62 18.50
CA ALA A 132 -5.07 -2.39 18.90
C ALA A 132 -4.11 -1.20 18.83
N ARG A 133 -4.63 -0.03 18.41
CA ARG A 133 -3.90 1.24 18.47
C ARG A 133 -3.36 1.42 19.89
N THR A 134 -2.03 1.40 20.05
CA THR A 134 -1.42 1.95 21.26
C THR A 134 -1.71 3.44 21.25
N ALA A 135 -2.68 3.87 22.06
CA ALA A 135 -2.90 5.27 22.33
C ALA A 135 -1.59 5.85 22.86
N HIS A 136 -0.99 6.76 22.10
CA HIS A 136 0.12 7.56 22.61
C HIS A 136 -0.48 8.41 23.73
N ARG A 137 -0.15 8.07 24.99
CA ARG A 137 -0.36 9.01 26.09
C ARG A 137 0.50 10.23 25.79
N SER A 138 -0.15 11.38 25.83
CA SER A 138 0.42 12.73 25.75
C SER A 138 1.51 12.95 26.79
#